data_AF-A0A7J2TWF1-F1
#
_entry.id   AF-A0A7J2TWF1-F1
#
_cell.length_a   1.000
_cell.length_b   1.000
_cell.length_c   1.000
_cell.angle_alpha   90.00
_cell.angle_beta   90.00
_cell.angle_gamma   90.00
#
_symmetry.space_group_name_H-M   'P 1'
#
loop_
_entity.id
_entity.type
_entity.pdbx_description
1 polymer ?
#
loop_
_entity_poly.entity_id
_entity_poly.type
_entity_poly.pdbx_seq_one_letter_code
_entity_poly.pdbx_strand_id
1 'polypeptide(L)'
;MIDFNVVHTNSLLNPGFKENGTFKKFDIVVSNPEWNQKNYHEEKLKPGEFWRERFKYGFPSKQSADWVWIQHMIASANDNRGRIGIVMDGGCLFRGGKEKAIRAKILEDDLIECVILLPEKLF
;
A
#
# COMPACT_ATOMS: atom_id res chain seq x y z
N MET A 1 13.54 27.38 3.52
CA MET A 1 12.75 26.96 2.34
C MET A 1 12.47 25.48 2.53
N ILE A 2 11.21 25.04 2.50
CA ILE A 2 10.90 23.61 2.55
C ILE A 2 11.04 23.12 1.11
N ASP A 3 12.04 22.30 0.84
CA ASP A 3 12.22 21.67 -0.47
C ASP A 3 11.27 20.48 -0.57
N PHE A 4 10.45 20.47 -1.61
CA PHE A 4 9.58 19.36 -1.97
C PHE A 4 10.14 18.65 -3.20
N ASN A 5 10.12 17.31 -3.20
CA ASN A 5 10.51 16.51 -4.35
C ASN A 5 9.31 15.67 -4.80
N VAL A 6 8.91 15.82 -6.06
CA VAL A 6 7.80 15.09 -6.68
C VAL A 6 8.34 14.31 -7.88
N VAL A 7 8.11 13.00 -7.88
CA VAL A 7 8.55 12.10 -8.95
C VAL A 7 7.34 11.54 -9.67
N HIS A 8 7.23 11.80 -10.97
CA HIS A 8 6.15 11.26 -11.80
C HIS A 8 6.51 9.85 -12.29
N THR A 9 5.85 8.84 -11.73
CA THR A 9 6.05 7.42 -12.06
C THR A 9 4.84 6.58 -11.62
N ASN A 10 4.78 5.32 -12.06
CA ASN A 10 3.86 4.34 -11.48
C ASN A 10 4.45 3.80 -10.17
N SER A 11 3.98 4.29 -9.02
CA SER A 11 4.51 3.87 -7.72
C SER A 11 4.42 2.36 -7.47
N LEU A 12 3.42 1.67 -8.01
CA LEU A 12 3.24 0.22 -7.82
C LEU A 12 4.17 -0.64 -8.69
N LEU A 13 4.77 -0.09 -9.75
CA LEU A 13 5.69 -0.82 -10.62
C LEU A 13 7.12 -0.29 -10.54
N ASN A 14 7.29 1.00 -10.31
CA ASN A 14 8.57 1.68 -10.43
C ASN A 14 8.63 2.82 -9.39
N PRO A 15 8.85 2.51 -8.09
CA PRO A 15 8.78 3.48 -7.01
C PRO A 15 9.83 4.58 -7.19
N GLY A 16 9.40 5.84 -7.11
CA GLY A 16 10.23 7.00 -7.48
C GLY A 16 11.34 7.35 -6.49
N PHE A 17 11.21 6.95 -5.24
CA PHE A 17 12.19 7.24 -4.19
C PHE A 17 12.98 5.99 -3.82
N LYS A 18 14.30 6.05 -4.03
CA LYS A 18 15.24 4.94 -3.81
C LYS A 18 16.43 5.44 -3.01
N GLU A 19 16.98 4.58 -2.16
CA GLU A 19 18.13 4.87 -1.29
C GLU A 19 18.86 3.56 -0.99
N ASN A 20 20.20 3.57 -1.01
CA ASN A 20 21.04 2.40 -0.69
C ASN A 20 20.67 1.12 -1.48
N GLY A 21 20.32 1.25 -2.75
CA GLY A 21 19.98 0.12 -3.62
C GLY A 21 18.58 -0.48 -3.41
N THR A 22 17.75 0.13 -2.57
CA THR A 22 16.34 -0.26 -2.36
C THR A 22 15.41 0.95 -2.44
N PHE A 23 14.10 0.78 -2.26
CA PHE A 23 13.16 1.88 -2.13
C PHE A 23 13.37 2.63 -0.81
N LYS A 24 13.20 3.95 -0.83
CA LYS A 24 13.40 4.80 0.34
C LYS A 24 12.32 4.54 1.39
N LYS A 25 12.74 4.54 2.65
CA LYS A 25 11.87 4.38 3.83
C LYS A 25 11.59 5.74 4.47
N PHE A 26 10.40 5.91 5.02
CA PHE A 26 9.94 7.16 5.63
C PHE A 26 9.33 6.93 7.01
N ASP A 27 9.48 7.91 7.89
CA ASP A 27 8.89 7.84 9.24
C ASP A 27 7.37 8.04 9.21
N ILE A 28 6.86 8.82 8.26
CA ILE A 28 5.43 9.05 8.04
C ILE A 28 5.12 8.85 6.57
N VAL A 29 4.14 7.97 6.27
CA VAL A 29 3.65 7.73 4.91
C VAL A 29 2.15 8.00 4.89
N VAL A 30 1.70 8.93 4.05
CA VAL A 30 0.27 9.25 3.92
C VAL A 30 -0.19 9.18 2.47
N SER A 31 -1.40 8.71 2.23
CA SER A 31 -1.96 8.65 0.88
C SER A 31 -3.49 8.59 0.86
N ASN A 32 -4.08 9.21 -0.16
CA ASN A 32 -5.42 8.93 -0.64
C ASN A 32 -5.28 8.39 -2.08
N PRO A 33 -4.96 7.10 -2.27
CA PRO A 33 -4.77 6.53 -3.60
C PRO A 33 -6.12 6.40 -4.33
N GLU A 34 -6.07 6.16 -5.64
CA GLU A 34 -7.27 5.80 -6.39
C GLU A 34 -7.80 4.43 -5.91
N TRP A 35 -9.01 4.42 -5.35
CA TRP A 35 -9.62 3.21 -4.77
C TRP A 35 -10.07 2.24 -5.86
N ASN A 36 -10.07 0.94 -5.54
CA ASN A 36 -10.60 -0.13 -6.40
C ASN A 36 -9.99 -0.16 -7.82
N GLN A 37 -8.75 0.34 -7.97
CA GLN A 37 -8.01 0.24 -9.23
C GLN A 37 -7.92 -1.21 -9.68
N LYS A 38 -8.32 -1.45 -10.93
CA LYS A 38 -8.34 -2.80 -11.50
C LYS A 38 -6.97 -3.20 -12.04
N ASN A 39 -6.84 -4.49 -12.30
CA ASN A 39 -5.73 -5.10 -13.04
C ASN A 39 -4.36 -5.12 -12.34
N TYR A 40 -4.22 -4.77 -11.06
CA TYR A 40 -2.97 -4.94 -10.28
C TYR A 40 -2.86 -6.31 -9.61
N HIS A 41 -2.96 -7.35 -10.42
CA HIS A 41 -2.74 -8.74 -10.01
C HIS A 41 -1.27 -9.13 -10.14
N GLU A 42 -0.93 -10.30 -9.64
CA GLU A 42 0.42 -10.86 -9.58
C GLU A 42 1.25 -10.70 -10.86
N GLU A 43 0.70 -11.07 -12.03
CA GLU A 43 1.39 -10.97 -13.33
C GLU A 43 1.76 -9.53 -13.69
N LYS A 44 0.94 -8.54 -13.28
CA LYS A 44 1.23 -7.13 -13.51
C LYS A 44 2.28 -6.59 -12.53
N LEU A 45 2.31 -7.10 -11.30
CA LEU A 45 3.14 -6.56 -10.22
C LEU A 45 4.55 -7.16 -10.16
N LYS A 46 4.72 -8.44 -10.52
CA LYS A 46 6.02 -9.13 -10.50
C LYS A 46 7.10 -8.54 -11.41
N PRO A 47 6.76 -7.94 -12.58
CA PRO A 47 7.75 -7.21 -13.37
C PRO A 47 8.20 -5.90 -12.73
N GLY A 48 7.49 -5.40 -11.71
CA GLY A 48 7.82 -4.17 -11.01
C GLY A 48 9.03 -4.32 -10.09
N GLU A 49 9.69 -3.21 -9.80
CA GLU A 49 10.84 -3.18 -8.90
C GLU A 49 10.43 -3.50 -7.45
N PHE A 50 11.34 -4.18 -6.75
CA PHE A 50 11.22 -4.52 -5.32
C PHE A 50 9.90 -5.23 -4.97
N TRP A 51 9.31 -5.96 -5.92
CA TRP A 51 7.97 -6.53 -5.73
C TRP A 51 7.93 -7.55 -4.58
N ARG A 52 9.05 -8.26 -4.32
CA ARG A 52 9.13 -9.29 -3.28
C ARG A 52 9.04 -8.67 -1.89
N GLU A 53 9.74 -7.57 -1.70
CA GLU A 53 9.79 -6.79 -0.47
C GLU A 53 8.49 -6.01 -0.27
N ARG A 54 7.93 -5.46 -1.36
CA ARG A 54 6.73 -4.62 -1.28
C ARG A 54 5.42 -5.38 -1.18
N PHE A 55 5.35 -6.61 -1.69
CA PHE A 55 4.10 -7.39 -1.73
C PHE A 55 4.24 -8.75 -1.02
N LYS A 56 4.93 -8.77 0.13
CA LYS A 56 5.25 -9.98 0.88
C LYS A 56 4.03 -10.75 1.42
N TYR A 57 2.88 -10.10 1.60
CA TYR A 57 1.66 -10.74 2.11
C TYR A 57 0.87 -11.46 1.01
N GLY A 58 1.13 -11.10 -0.25
CA GLY A 58 0.55 -11.73 -1.44
C GLY A 58 -0.05 -10.71 -2.41
N PHE A 59 -0.72 -11.24 -3.41
CA PHE A 59 -1.31 -10.45 -4.50
C PHE A 59 -2.85 -10.59 -4.50
N PRO A 60 -3.61 -9.50 -4.68
CA PRO A 60 -5.06 -9.58 -4.76
C PRO A 60 -5.53 -10.14 -6.11
N SER A 61 -6.85 -10.21 -6.28
CA SER A 61 -7.46 -10.50 -7.58
C SER A 61 -7.33 -9.31 -8.55
N LYS A 62 -7.78 -9.47 -9.80
CA LYS A 62 -7.79 -8.35 -10.78
C LYS A 62 -8.79 -7.23 -10.42
N GLN A 63 -9.60 -7.40 -9.39
CA GLN A 63 -10.75 -6.54 -9.09
C GLN A 63 -10.40 -5.27 -8.30
N SER A 64 -9.35 -5.31 -7.47
CA SER A 64 -8.97 -4.15 -6.65
C SER A 64 -7.47 -4.17 -6.29
N ALA A 65 -6.85 -2.99 -6.32
CA ALA A 65 -5.47 -2.74 -5.92
C ALA A 65 -5.34 -2.22 -4.49
N ASP A 66 -6.42 -2.17 -3.71
CA ASP A 66 -6.43 -1.53 -2.39
C ASP A 66 -5.36 -2.10 -1.45
N TRP A 67 -5.31 -3.43 -1.33
CA TRP A 67 -4.27 -4.12 -0.55
C TRP A 67 -2.89 -4.11 -1.21
N VAL A 68 -2.76 -3.67 -2.47
CA VAL A 68 -1.45 -3.41 -3.09
C VAL A 68 -0.91 -2.06 -2.61
N TRP A 69 -1.76 -1.03 -2.55
CA TRP A 69 -1.40 0.27 -2.00
C TRP A 69 -1.04 0.20 -0.52
N ILE A 70 -1.84 -0.51 0.29
CA ILE A 70 -1.56 -0.70 1.72
C ILE A 70 -0.19 -1.38 1.90
N GLN A 71 0.07 -2.48 1.18
CA GLN A 71 1.36 -3.16 1.24
C GLN A 71 2.52 -2.28 0.76
N HIS A 72 2.33 -1.49 -0.29
CA HIS A 72 3.35 -0.54 -0.75
C HIS A 72 3.68 0.51 0.32
N MET A 73 2.68 1.01 1.04
CA MET A 73 2.89 1.96 2.14
C MET A 73 3.56 1.30 3.34
N ILE A 74 3.16 0.07 3.72
CA ILE A 74 3.83 -0.76 4.75
C ILE A 74 5.31 -0.91 4.42
N ALA A 75 5.60 -1.31 3.18
CA ALA A 75 6.97 -1.44 2.74
C ALA A 75 7.70 -0.11 2.83
N SER A 76 7.10 1.01 2.42
CA SER A 76 7.76 2.34 2.41
C SER A 76 7.91 2.97 3.80
N ALA A 77 7.29 2.43 4.85
CA ALA A 77 7.42 2.92 6.21
C ALA A 77 8.69 2.37 6.89
N ASN A 78 9.31 3.19 7.73
CA ASN A 78 10.44 2.79 8.57
C ASN A 78 10.04 1.65 9.52
N ASP A 79 10.82 0.58 9.58
CA ASP A 79 10.45 -0.63 10.31
C ASP A 79 10.37 -0.45 11.83
N ASN A 80 11.07 0.56 12.40
CA ASN A 80 11.13 0.77 13.86
C ASN A 80 10.21 1.88 14.36
N ARG A 81 9.93 2.89 13.54
CA ARG A 81 9.19 4.11 13.96
C ARG A 81 8.21 4.64 12.92
N GLY A 82 8.02 3.91 11.83
CA GLY A 82 7.15 4.29 10.73
C GLY A 82 5.68 4.33 11.14
N ARG A 83 4.93 5.30 10.62
CA ARG A 83 3.47 5.36 10.75
C ARG A 83 2.84 5.61 9.40
N ILE A 84 1.69 4.99 9.18
CA ILE A 84 0.95 5.05 7.93
C ILE A 84 -0.44 5.62 8.17
N GLY A 85 -0.86 6.56 7.31
CA GLY A 85 -2.24 7.03 7.22
C GLY A 85 -2.75 6.87 5.79
N ILE A 86 -3.75 6.01 5.59
CA ILE A 86 -4.31 5.76 4.27
C ILE A 86 -5.84 5.93 4.30
N VAL A 87 -6.38 6.63 3.30
CA VAL A 87 -7.83 6.74 3.10
C VAL A 87 -8.23 5.74 2.02
N MET A 88 -9.19 4.87 2.33
CA MET A 88 -9.64 3.79 1.45
C MET A 88 -11.16 3.65 1.45
N ASP A 89 -11.72 3.14 0.35
CA ASP A 89 -13.09 2.62 0.32
C ASP A 89 -13.27 1.47 1.34
N GLY A 90 -14.45 1.40 1.96
CA GLY A 90 -14.76 0.43 3.01
C GLY A 90 -14.69 -1.04 2.53
N GLY A 91 -14.77 -1.28 1.22
CA GLY A 91 -14.66 -2.63 0.65
C GLY A 91 -13.38 -3.38 1.05
N CYS A 92 -12.26 -2.68 1.27
CA CYS A 92 -10.99 -3.31 1.67
C CYS A 92 -11.08 -4.06 3.02
N LEU A 93 -12.00 -3.67 3.90
CA LEU A 93 -12.22 -4.31 5.20
C LEU A 93 -12.94 -5.67 5.07
N PHE A 94 -13.78 -5.84 4.05
CA PHE A 94 -14.74 -6.95 4.00
C PHE A 94 -14.53 -7.91 2.83
N ARG A 95 -13.85 -7.50 1.75
CA ARG A 95 -13.62 -8.38 0.59
C ARG A 95 -12.91 -9.68 1.00
N GLY A 96 -13.37 -10.78 0.40
CA GLY A 96 -12.96 -12.15 0.69
C GLY A 96 -11.76 -12.64 -0.13
N GLY A 97 -11.60 -13.96 -0.24
CA GLY A 97 -10.60 -14.60 -1.10
C GLY A 97 -9.16 -14.17 -0.79
N LYS A 98 -8.41 -13.80 -1.84
CA LYS A 98 -7.00 -13.38 -1.71
C LYS A 98 -6.83 -12.13 -0.84
N GLU A 99 -7.78 -11.20 -0.85
CA GLU A 99 -7.71 -9.99 -0.01
C GLU A 99 -7.90 -10.32 1.47
N LYS A 100 -8.80 -11.25 1.80
CA LYS A 100 -8.91 -11.77 3.18
C LYS A 100 -7.59 -12.41 3.64
N ALA A 101 -6.93 -13.17 2.77
CA ALA A 101 -5.65 -13.80 3.12
C ALA A 101 -4.53 -12.78 3.34
N ILE A 102 -4.46 -11.71 2.54
CA ILE A 102 -3.52 -10.60 2.75
C ILE A 102 -3.83 -9.89 4.07
N ARG A 103 -5.10 -9.51 4.29
CA ARG A 103 -5.55 -8.84 5.52
C ARG A 103 -5.26 -9.66 6.77
N ALA A 104 -5.52 -10.97 6.74
CA ALA A 104 -5.24 -11.86 7.87
C ALA A 104 -3.76 -11.84 8.26
N LYS A 105 -2.83 -12.00 7.30
CA LYS A 105 -1.39 -11.97 7.59
C LYS A 105 -0.90 -10.60 8.09
N ILE A 106 -1.48 -9.51 7.60
CA ILE A 106 -1.14 -8.15 8.07
C ILE A 106 -1.63 -7.95 9.51
N LEU A 107 -2.78 -8.53 9.87
CA LEU A 107 -3.27 -8.54 11.26
C LEU A 107 -2.43 -9.45 12.16
N GLU A 108 -1.99 -10.61 11.65
CA GLU A 108 -1.09 -11.52 12.38
C GLU A 108 0.28 -10.86 12.68
N ASP A 109 0.77 -10.02 11.77
CA ASP A 109 1.97 -9.21 11.96
C ASP A 109 1.73 -7.94 12.82
N ASP A 110 0.53 -7.76 13.38
CA ASP A 110 0.15 -6.65 14.28
C ASP A 110 0.40 -5.25 13.69
N LEU A 111 0.13 -5.06 12.40
CA LEU A 111 0.42 -3.80 11.69
C LEU A 111 -0.74 -2.80 11.64
N ILE A 112 -1.92 -3.14 12.19
CA ILE A 112 -3.11 -2.29 12.14
C ILE A 112 -3.47 -1.82 13.55
N GLU A 113 -3.15 -0.56 13.83
CA GLU A 113 -3.48 0.06 15.12
C GLU A 113 -4.96 0.48 15.21
N CYS A 114 -5.52 1.05 14.13
CA CYS A 114 -6.85 1.63 14.16
C CYS A 114 -7.49 1.69 12.76
N VAL A 115 -8.82 1.60 12.74
CA VAL A 115 -9.67 1.89 11.58
C VAL A 115 -10.66 2.98 11.98
N ILE A 116 -10.66 4.10 11.26
CA ILE A 116 -11.56 5.22 11.50
C ILE A 116 -12.61 5.25 10.40
N LEU A 117 -13.87 5.05 10.77
CA LEU A 117 -14.99 5.22 9.85
C LEU A 117 -15.36 6.70 9.78
N LEU A 118 -15.46 7.22 8.56
CA LEU A 118 -15.87 8.60 8.29
C LEU A 118 -17.36 8.64 7.95
N PRO A 119 -18.06 9.77 8.21
CA PRO A 119 -19.46 9.93 7.79
C PRO A 119 -19.65 9.74 6.29
N GLU A 120 -20.82 9.26 5.90
CA GLU A 120 -21.21 9.21 4.49
C GLU A 120 -21.23 10.61 3.87
N LYS A 121 -20.89 10.72 2.57
CA LYS A 121 -20.91 11.97 1.77
C LYS A 121 -19.98 13.08 2.27
N LEU A 122 -18.85 12.72 2.89
CA LEU A 122 -17.79 13.68 3.22
C LEU A 122 -17.02 14.17 1.98
N PHE A 123 -17.03 13.39 0.90
CA PHE A 123 -16.40 13.67 -0.40
C PHE A 123 -17.37 13.39 -1.55
#